data_AF-A0A419JIZ6-F1
#
_entry.id   AF-A0A419JIZ6-F1
#
_cell.length_a   1.000
_cell.length_b   1.000
_cell.length_c   1.000
_cell.angle_alpha   90.00
_cell.angle_beta   90.00
_cell.angle_gamma   90.00
#
_symmetry.space_group_name_H-M   'P 1'
#
loop_
_entity.id
_entity.type
_entity.pdbx_description
1 polymer ?
#
loop_
_entity_poly.entity_id
_entity_poly.type
_entity_poly.pdbx_seq_one_letter_code
_entity_poly.pdbx_strand_id
1 'polypeptide(L)'
;MTRILIDTNIIIYREDLKKVPDDVQELLRILNEKEHKVVTHPLSLEEIKKDKNTERKEIVLSKLKTYSIIETPPHPEEDSDFMSFVGQTSNVHDMVDNHLLYCVYKNAVDFLITEDKKIKKQLKPEYPTVFFM
;
A
#
# COMPACT_ATOMS: atom_id res chain seq x y z
N MET A 1 2.27 -8.67 17.12
CA MET A 1 2.18 -9.16 15.73
C MET A 1 2.14 -7.94 14.84
N THR A 2 3.17 -7.73 14.03
CA THR A 2 3.34 -6.52 13.22
C THR A 2 2.46 -6.59 11.98
N ARG A 3 1.69 -5.54 11.68
CA ARG A 3 0.85 -5.42 10.48
C ARG A 3 1.55 -4.52 9.47
N ILE A 4 1.80 -5.06 8.29
CA ILE A 4 2.53 -4.38 7.22
C ILE A 4 1.57 -4.18 6.05
N LEU A 5 1.25 -2.92 5.74
CA LEU A 5 0.49 -2.55 4.55
C LEU A 5 1.42 -2.47 3.35
N ILE A 6 1.08 -3.17 2.28
CA ILE A 6 1.78 -3.05 1.00
C ILE A 6 0.91 -2.27 0.02
N ASP A 7 1.53 -1.29 -0.63
CA ASP A 7 0.96 -0.52 -1.73
C ASP A 7 0.69 -1.40 -2.97
N THR A 8 -0.36 -1.05 -3.72
CA THR A 8 -0.76 -1.65 -4.99
C THR A 8 0.42 -1.83 -5.95
N ASN A 9 1.30 -0.82 -6.05
CA ASN A 9 2.41 -0.83 -7.01
C ASN A 9 3.40 -1.95 -6.73
N ILE A 10 3.78 -2.17 -5.47
CA ILE A 10 4.69 -3.25 -5.06
C ILE A 10 4.10 -4.62 -5.44
N ILE A 11 2.79 -4.79 -5.27
CA ILE A 11 2.10 -6.04 -5.63
C ILE A 11 2.09 -6.22 -7.14
N ILE A 12 1.80 -5.18 -7.91
CA ILE A 12 1.85 -5.23 -9.37
C ILE A 12 3.27 -5.58 -9.83
N TYR A 13 4.31 -4.93 -9.29
CA TYR A 13 5.70 -5.20 -9.65
C TYR A 13 6.15 -6.63 -9.33
N ARG A 14 5.81 -7.12 -8.12
CA ARG A 14 6.10 -8.50 -7.72
C ARG A 14 5.43 -9.51 -8.64
N GLU A 15 4.20 -9.22 -9.06
CA GLU A 15 3.33 -10.21 -9.68
C GLU A 15 3.20 -10.09 -11.21
N ASP A 16 3.84 -9.08 -11.80
CA ASP A 16 4.05 -8.92 -13.25
C ASP A 16 4.89 -10.08 -13.81
N LEU A 17 4.85 -10.26 -15.13
CA LEU A 17 5.53 -11.33 -15.86
C LEU A 17 7.06 -11.13 -15.99
N LYS A 18 7.63 -10.21 -15.20
CA LYS A 18 9.04 -9.82 -15.27
C LYS A 18 9.84 -10.47 -14.16
N LYS A 19 11.16 -10.53 -14.34
CA LYS A 19 12.08 -10.93 -13.27
C LYS A 19 11.88 -9.98 -12.09
N VAL A 20 11.63 -10.54 -10.91
CA VAL A 20 11.50 -9.79 -9.66
C VAL A 20 12.88 -9.19 -9.31
N PRO A 21 12.98 -7.87 -9.08
CA PRO A 21 14.21 -7.22 -8.62
C PRO A 21 14.78 -7.82 -7.31
N ASP A 22 16.09 -7.73 -7.09
CA ASP A 22 16.76 -8.39 -5.95
C ASP A 22 16.36 -7.79 -4.59
N ASP A 23 16.12 -6.49 -4.53
CA ASP A 23 15.57 -5.77 -3.36
C ASP A 23 14.15 -6.22 -3.03
N VAL A 24 13.29 -6.41 -4.03
CA VAL A 24 11.94 -6.98 -3.85
C VAL A 24 12.03 -8.42 -3.34
N GLN A 25 12.95 -9.23 -3.86
CA GLN A 25 13.14 -10.61 -3.38
C GLN A 25 13.53 -10.64 -1.89
N GLU A 26 14.47 -9.80 -1.47
CA GLU A 26 14.91 -9.73 -0.08
C GLU A 26 13.78 -9.22 0.83
N LEU A 27 13.02 -8.20 0.40
CA LEU A 27 11.83 -7.76 1.12
C LEU A 27 10.86 -8.95 1.32
N LEU A 28 10.57 -9.70 0.27
CA LEU A 28 9.64 -10.82 0.34
C LEU A 28 10.12 -11.94 1.25
N ARG A 29 11.43 -12.18 1.31
CA ARG A 29 12.02 -13.12 2.26
C ARG A 29 11.69 -12.68 3.69
N ILE A 30 11.96 -11.42 4.02
CA ILE A 30 11.66 -10.84 5.34
C ILE A 30 10.15 -10.92 5.61
N LEU A 31 9.32 -10.52 4.64
CA LEU A 31 7.85 -10.55 4.75
C LEU A 31 7.24 -11.95 4.80
N ASN A 32 8.01 -13.03 4.64
CA ASN A 32 7.52 -14.40 4.86
C ASN A 32 7.97 -15.00 6.20
N GLU A 33 8.74 -14.28 7.00
CA GLU A 33 9.11 -14.72 8.36
C GLU A 33 7.87 -14.70 9.30
N LYS A 34 7.89 -15.47 10.40
CA LYS A 34 6.66 -15.87 11.13
C LYS A 34 6.00 -14.78 12.01
N GLU A 35 6.50 -13.55 12.03
CA GLU A 35 6.15 -12.57 13.09
C GLU A 35 5.28 -11.39 12.64
N HIS A 36 4.99 -11.28 11.34
CA HIS A 36 4.18 -10.21 10.78
C HIS A 36 3.02 -10.72 9.93
N LYS A 37 2.03 -9.87 9.78
CA LYS A 37 0.86 -10.05 8.92
C LYS A 37 0.92 -9.01 7.81
N VAL A 38 1.15 -9.48 6.59
CA VAL A 38 1.07 -8.64 5.40
C VAL A 38 -0.40 -8.41 5.04
N VAL A 39 -0.78 -7.14 4.87
CA VAL A 39 -2.14 -6.73 4.54
C VAL A 39 -2.16 -5.79 3.34
N THR A 40 -3.32 -5.69 2.68
CA THR A 40 -3.58 -4.78 1.56
C THR A 40 -4.83 -3.95 1.83
N HIS A 41 -4.90 -2.76 1.22
CA HIS A 41 -6.06 -1.89 1.32
C HIS A 41 -7.12 -2.28 0.26
N PRO A 42 -8.43 -2.22 0.56
CA PRO A 42 -9.46 -2.52 -0.44
C PRO A 42 -9.41 -1.60 -1.67
N LEU A 43 -8.99 -0.34 -1.52
CA LEU A 43 -8.81 0.55 -2.68
C LEU A 43 -7.72 0.05 -3.65
N SER A 44 -6.69 -0.64 -3.16
CA SER A 44 -5.67 -1.26 -4.01
C SER A 44 -6.25 -2.32 -4.95
N LEU A 45 -7.23 -3.10 -4.46
CA LEU A 45 -7.97 -4.05 -5.28
C LEU A 45 -8.75 -3.32 -6.39
N GLU A 46 -9.39 -2.20 -6.08
CA GLU A 46 -10.12 -1.40 -7.06
C GLU A 46 -9.21 -0.75 -8.10
N GLU A 47 -7.98 -0.38 -7.75
CA GLU A 47 -6.97 0.08 -8.71
C GLU A 47 -6.55 -1.03 -9.67
N ILE A 48 -6.25 -2.22 -9.17
CA ILE A 48 -5.86 -3.37 -10.02
C ILE A 48 -6.99 -3.72 -11.00
N LYS A 49 -8.25 -3.61 -10.59
CA LYS A 49 -9.41 -3.85 -11.47
C LYS A 49 -9.47 -2.90 -12.68
N LYS A 50 -8.91 -1.69 -12.55
CA LYS A 50 -8.86 -0.68 -13.63
C LYS A 50 -7.74 -0.94 -14.64
N ASP A 51 -6.91 -1.95 -14.43
CA ASP A 51 -5.87 -2.34 -15.37
C ASP A 51 -6.47 -2.74 -16.74
N LYS A 52 -5.94 -2.10 -17.80
CA LYS A 52 -6.35 -2.29 -19.19
C LYS A 52 -5.83 -3.58 -19.79
N ASN A 53 -4.73 -4.12 -19.25
CA ASN A 53 -4.22 -5.42 -19.67
C ASN A 53 -4.96 -6.52 -18.90
N THR A 54 -5.90 -7.18 -19.56
CA THR A 54 -6.74 -8.22 -18.94
C THR A 54 -5.93 -9.40 -18.41
N GLU A 55 -4.90 -9.85 -19.14
CA GLU A 55 -4.05 -10.97 -18.71
C GLU A 55 -3.27 -10.60 -17.44
N ARG A 56 -2.60 -9.42 -17.44
CA ARG A 56 -1.89 -8.91 -16.25
C ARG A 56 -2.84 -8.76 -15.07
N LYS A 57 -4.03 -8.21 -15.29
CA LYS A 57 -5.07 -8.03 -14.27
C LYS A 57 -5.48 -9.35 -13.64
N GLU A 58 -5.80 -10.37 -14.44
CA GLU A 58 -6.22 -11.67 -13.94
C GLU A 58 -5.13 -12.34 -13.10
N ILE A 59 -3.88 -12.26 -13.57
CA ILE A 59 -2.71 -12.77 -12.84
C ILE A 59 -2.59 -12.06 -11.49
N VAL A 60 -2.51 -10.72 -11.48
CA VAL A 60 -2.33 -9.94 -10.25
C VAL A 60 -3.49 -10.18 -9.28
N LEU A 61 -4.74 -10.18 -9.75
CA LEU A 61 -5.92 -10.45 -8.89
C LEU A 61 -5.90 -11.87 -8.30
N SER A 62 -5.45 -12.87 -9.05
CA SER A 62 -5.36 -14.25 -8.54
C SER A 62 -4.37 -14.35 -7.38
N LYS A 63 -3.26 -13.61 -7.46
CA LYS A 63 -2.20 -13.58 -6.46
C LYS A 63 -2.54 -12.68 -5.29
N LEU A 64 -3.29 -11.58 -5.51
CA LEU A 64 -3.76 -10.68 -4.45
C LEU A 64 -4.59 -11.42 -3.38
N LYS A 65 -5.31 -12.48 -3.77
CA LYS A 65 -6.10 -13.33 -2.85
C LYS A 65 -5.26 -14.03 -1.78
N THR A 66 -3.94 -14.08 -1.96
CA THR A 66 -3.02 -14.66 -0.96
C THR A 66 -2.74 -13.70 0.20
N TYR A 67 -3.05 -12.41 0.04
CA TYR A 67 -2.87 -11.41 1.08
C TYR A 67 -4.16 -11.19 1.86
N SER A 68 -4.02 -10.83 3.13
CA SER A 68 -5.15 -10.38 3.94
C SER A 68 -5.56 -8.97 3.54
N ILE A 69 -6.86 -8.71 3.37
CA ILE A 69 -7.37 -7.35 3.14
C ILE A 69 -7.73 -6.72 4.49
N ILE A 70 -7.52 -5.41 4.64
CA ILE A 70 -8.06 -4.65 5.78
C ILE A 70 -9.58 -4.56 5.59
N GLU A 71 -10.34 -5.26 6.44
CA GLU A 71 -11.81 -5.34 6.32
C GLU A 71 -12.50 -3.99 6.56
N THR A 72 -12.02 -3.22 7.53
CA THR A 72 -12.59 -1.93 7.95
C THR A 72 -11.49 -0.87 8.05
N PRO A 73 -10.96 -0.38 6.91
CA PRO A 73 -9.93 0.64 6.93
C PRO A 73 -10.50 1.96 7.47
N PRO A 74 -9.67 2.75 8.17
CA PRO A 74 -10.07 4.09 8.59
C PRO A 74 -10.19 5.02 7.37
N HIS A 75 -11.08 6.00 7.47
CA HIS A 75 -11.39 6.96 6.40
C HIS A 75 -10.93 8.38 6.75
N PRO A 76 -10.09 9.02 5.91
CA PRO A 76 -9.48 10.31 6.23
C PRO A 76 -10.43 11.51 6.10
N GLU A 77 -11.56 11.38 5.42
CA GLU A 77 -12.40 12.51 4.98
C GLU A 77 -12.94 13.38 6.12
N GLU A 78 -13.18 12.79 7.28
CA GLU A 78 -13.72 13.50 8.46
C GLU A 78 -12.61 14.02 9.41
N ASP A 79 -11.35 13.66 9.16
CA ASP A 79 -10.20 14.05 9.98
C ASP A 79 -9.54 15.30 9.40
N SER A 80 -10.03 16.48 9.81
CA SER A 80 -9.57 17.77 9.30
C SER A 80 -8.09 18.03 9.54
N ASP A 81 -7.54 17.50 10.63
CA ASP A 81 -6.13 17.67 10.98
C ASP A 81 -5.24 16.86 10.03
N PHE A 82 -5.63 15.61 9.76
CA PHE A 82 -4.96 14.79 8.76
C PHE A 82 -5.10 15.38 7.35
N MET A 83 -6.31 15.79 6.95
CA MET A 83 -6.56 16.33 5.60
C MET A 83 -5.82 17.66 5.35
N SER A 84 -5.71 18.53 6.36
CA SER A 84 -4.92 19.76 6.27
C SER A 84 -3.42 19.46 6.13
N PHE A 85 -2.98 18.31 6.63
CA PHE A 85 -1.59 17.87 6.59
C PHE A 85 -1.19 17.24 5.25
N VAL A 86 -1.98 16.28 4.74
CA VAL A 86 -1.67 15.62 3.44
C VAL A 86 -1.98 16.49 2.24
N GLY A 87 -2.80 17.53 2.42
CA GLY A 87 -3.18 18.49 1.39
C GLY A 87 -4.35 18.02 0.53
N GLN A 88 -4.68 18.83 -0.48
CA GLN A 88 -5.84 18.55 -1.34
C GLN A 88 -5.57 17.40 -2.30
N THR A 89 -6.54 16.49 -2.34
CA THR A 89 -6.64 15.40 -3.31
C THR A 89 -6.91 15.99 -4.70
N SER A 90 -5.91 15.95 -5.59
CA SER A 90 -6.06 16.50 -6.94
C SER A 90 -6.56 15.47 -7.95
N ASN A 91 -6.45 14.18 -7.61
CA ASN A 91 -6.89 13.08 -8.47
C ASN A 91 -7.17 11.81 -7.62
N VAL A 92 -7.62 10.74 -8.29
CA VAL A 92 -7.97 9.45 -7.65
C VAL A 92 -6.76 8.75 -7.02
N HIS A 93 -5.57 8.87 -7.61
CA HIS A 93 -4.33 8.30 -7.06
C HIS A 93 -4.00 8.96 -5.73
N ASP A 94 -4.04 10.29 -5.67
CA ASP A 94 -3.82 11.04 -4.43
C ASP A 94 -4.83 10.63 -3.33
N MET A 95 -6.05 10.26 -3.71
CA MET A 95 -7.07 9.80 -2.76
C MET A 95 -6.70 8.45 -2.15
N VAL A 96 -6.20 7.52 -2.96
CA VAL A 96 -5.72 6.22 -2.48
C VAL A 96 -4.51 6.40 -1.58
N ASP A 97 -3.52 7.21 -1.98
CA ASP A 97 -2.34 7.52 -1.18
C ASP A 97 -2.72 8.04 0.22
N ASN A 98 -3.67 8.98 0.27
CA ASN A 98 -4.18 9.52 1.53
C ASN A 98 -4.82 8.44 2.41
N HIS A 99 -5.57 7.50 1.83
CA HIS A 99 -6.14 6.37 2.58
C HIS A 99 -5.07 5.42 3.12
N LEU A 100 -4.03 5.12 2.33
CA LEU A 100 -2.91 4.28 2.76
C LEU A 100 -2.13 4.95 3.90
N LEU A 101 -1.84 6.25 3.76
CA LEU A 101 -1.20 7.05 4.80
C LEU A 101 -2.05 7.13 6.08
N TYR A 102 -3.37 7.27 5.93
CA TYR A 102 -4.27 7.37 7.06
C TYR A 102 -4.33 6.07 7.87
N CYS A 103 -4.16 4.91 7.22
CA CYS A 103 -4.02 3.63 7.91
C CYS A 103 -2.82 3.62 8.87
N VAL A 104 -1.69 4.23 8.47
CA VAL A 104 -0.51 4.39 9.34
C VAL A 104 -0.80 5.43 10.43
N TYR A 105 -1.36 6.58 10.06
CA TYR A 105 -1.68 7.66 10.98
C TYR A 105 -2.60 7.24 12.14
N LYS A 106 -3.60 6.40 11.88
CA LYS A 106 -4.51 5.85 12.91
C LYS A 106 -4.01 4.56 13.56
N ASN A 107 -2.77 4.15 13.31
CA ASN A 107 -2.19 2.89 13.78
C ASN A 107 -3.04 1.65 13.41
N ALA A 108 -3.74 1.69 12.27
CA ALA A 108 -4.42 0.52 11.73
C ALA A 108 -3.41 -0.51 11.19
N VAL A 109 -2.22 -0.04 10.81
CA VAL A 109 -1.04 -0.84 10.44
C VAL A 109 0.20 -0.22 11.08
N ASP A 110 1.22 -1.05 11.33
CA ASP A 110 2.48 -0.60 11.93
C ASP A 110 3.42 0.00 10.87
N PHE A 111 3.40 -0.54 9.65
CA PHE A 111 4.26 -0.10 8.55
C PHE A 111 3.50 -0.01 7.23
N LEU A 112 3.90 0.94 6.39
CA LEU A 112 3.52 1.02 4.98
C LEU A 112 4.77 0.84 4.10
N ILE A 113 4.69 -0.03 3.11
CA ILE A 113 5.72 -0.22 2.09
C ILE A 113 5.16 0.30 0.76
N THR A 114 5.85 1.25 0.16
CA THR A 114 5.46 1.89 -1.11
C THR A 114 6.70 2.26 -1.94
N GLU A 115 6.53 2.39 -3.25
CA GLU A 115 7.54 2.98 -4.15
C GLU A 115 7.22 4.45 -4.49
N ASP A 116 6.06 4.96 -4.06
CA ASP A 116 5.62 6.30 -4.43
C ASP A 116 6.34 7.38 -3.62
N LYS A 117 7.38 7.95 -4.23
CA LYS A 117 8.16 9.06 -3.65
C LYS A 117 7.35 10.33 -3.42
N LYS A 118 6.13 10.47 -3.95
CA LYS A 118 5.22 11.58 -3.63
C LYS A 118 4.70 11.48 -2.20
N ILE A 119 4.42 10.27 -1.71
CA ILE A 119 4.03 10.01 -0.33
C ILE A 119 5.10 10.57 0.63
N LYS A 120 6.39 10.45 0.27
CA LYS A 120 7.49 11.03 1.04
C LYS A 120 7.37 12.53 1.28
N LYS A 121 6.84 13.28 0.31
CA LYS A 121 6.68 14.74 0.43
C LYS A 121 5.54 15.13 1.36
N GLN A 122 4.57 14.23 1.54
CA GLN A 122 3.44 14.43 2.42
C GLN A 122 3.76 14.03 3.86
N LEU A 123 4.82 13.23 4.11
CA LEU A 123 5.17 12.74 5.45
C LEU A 123 5.91 13.77 6.31
N LYS A 124 5.54 13.86 7.59
CA LYS A 124 6.40 14.47 8.62
C LYS A 124 7.51 13.51 9.02
N PRO A 125 8.67 14.04 9.49
CA PRO A 125 9.78 13.23 10.00
C PRO A 125 9.40 12.28 11.15
N GLU A 126 8.32 12.60 11.88
CA GLU A 126 7.81 11.82 13.02
C GLU A 126 7.03 10.55 12.65
N TYR A 127 6.85 10.25 11.35
CA TYR A 127 6.24 9.01 10.87
C TYR A 127 7.30 8.09 10.24
N PRO A 128 8.21 7.47 11.02
CA PRO A 128 9.27 6.59 10.52
C PRO A 128 8.76 5.23 10.00
N THR A 129 7.44 5.08 9.89
CA THR A 129 6.76 3.82 9.61
C THR A 129 6.43 3.62 8.13
N VAL A 130 6.82 4.55 7.27
CA VAL A 130 6.70 4.41 5.81
C VAL A 130 8.06 4.12 5.18
N PHE A 131 8.19 2.96 4.56
CA PHE A 131 9.39 2.52 3.86
C PHE A 131 9.24 2.68 2.36
N PHE A 132 10.29 3.22 1.73
CA PHE A 132 10.38 3.41 0.30
C PHE A 132 11.33 2.38 -0.31
N MET A 133 10.85 1.64 -1.31
CA MET A 133 11.71 0.88 -2.22
C MET A 133 12.10 1.70 -3.46
#